data_AF-A0AAV1LBB0-F1
#
_entry.id   AF-A0AAV1LBB0-F1
#
_cell.length_a   1.000
_cell.length_b   1.000
_cell.length_c   1.000
_cell.angle_alpha   90.00
_cell.angle_beta   90.00
_cell.angle_gamma   90.00
#
_symmetry.space_group_name_H-M   'P 1'
#
loop_
_entity.id
_entity.type
_entity.pdbx_description
1 polymer ?
#
loop_
_entity_poly.entity_id
_entity_poly.type
_entity_poly.pdbx_seq_one_letter_code
_entity_poly.pdbx_strand_id
1 'polypeptide(L)'
;MPEFDNCDKSITKKLPGLECNKCGKVVHVNQLCTDLSSKQLSALHNTENLEWTCQDCHKESLHRKSFIIPEDDDDDTDENQMGESGSAAMSKLLSDISTEVKEAVKKEWLL
;
A
#
# COMPACT_ATOMS: atom_id res chain seq x y z
N MET A 1 9.99 8.87 -19.97
CA MET A 1 10.45 7.56 -19.45
C MET A 1 9.42 6.55 -19.94
N PRO A 2 9.77 5.48 -20.66
CA PRO A 2 8.74 4.61 -21.20
C PRO A 2 8.19 3.72 -20.07
N GLU A 3 6.88 3.80 -19.87
CA GLU A 3 6.09 2.84 -19.11
C GLU A 3 6.24 1.47 -19.80
N PHE A 4 6.79 0.47 -19.10
CA PHE A 4 6.86 -0.87 -19.64
C PHE A 4 5.48 -1.53 -19.52
N ASP A 5 4.75 -1.56 -20.64
CA ASP A 5 3.70 -2.55 -20.86
C ASP A 5 4.39 -3.92 -20.98
N ASN A 6 4.40 -4.65 -19.86
CA ASN A 6 5.47 -5.58 -19.47
C ASN A 6 5.78 -6.78 -20.39
N CYS A 7 4.99 -7.06 -21.42
CA CYS A 7 5.51 -7.41 -22.73
C CYS A 7 4.34 -7.38 -23.70
N ASP A 8 4.49 -6.76 -24.87
CA ASP A 8 3.45 -6.64 -25.92
C ASP A 8 3.06 -7.97 -26.59
N LYS A 9 3.06 -9.07 -25.84
CA LYS A 9 2.74 -10.42 -26.30
C LYS A 9 1.31 -10.76 -25.90
N SER A 10 0.60 -11.47 -26.78
CA SER A 10 -0.72 -11.98 -26.45
C SER A 10 -0.66 -13.06 -25.37
N ILE A 11 -1.68 -13.13 -24.51
CA ILE A 11 -1.91 -14.25 -23.59
C ILE A 11 -2.24 -15.50 -24.41
N THR A 12 -1.57 -16.63 -24.14
CA THR A 12 -1.80 -17.89 -24.84
C THR A 12 -1.80 -19.06 -23.84
N LYS A 13 -2.24 -20.25 -24.27
CA LYS A 13 -2.16 -21.45 -23.41
C LYS A 13 -0.74 -21.76 -22.90
N LYS A 14 0.30 -21.35 -23.64
CA LYS A 14 1.70 -21.54 -23.25
C LYS A 14 2.24 -20.41 -22.37
N LEU A 15 1.58 -19.25 -22.40
CA LEU A 15 1.93 -18.05 -21.65
C LEU A 15 0.64 -17.55 -20.98
N PRO A 16 0.22 -18.19 -19.88
CA PRO A 16 -1.04 -17.86 -19.22
C PRO A 16 -1.01 -16.45 -18.64
N GLY A 17 -2.20 -15.89 -18.44
CA GLY A 17 -2.41 -14.58 -17.83
C GLY A 17 -2.64 -14.69 -16.32
N LEU A 18 -2.18 -13.68 -15.60
CA LEU A 18 -2.45 -13.41 -14.19
C LEU A 18 -3.23 -12.09 -14.11
N GLU A 19 -4.37 -12.12 -13.43
CA GLU A 19 -5.28 -10.97 -13.33
C GLU A 19 -5.17 -10.29 -11.96
N CYS A 20 -5.07 -8.95 -11.96
CA CYS A 20 -5.05 -8.16 -10.74
C CYS A 20 -6.45 -8.07 -10.11
N ASN A 21 -6.58 -8.41 -8.83
CA ASN A 21 -7.85 -8.40 -8.09
C ASN A 21 -8.49 -6.99 -7.94
N LYS A 22 -7.72 -5.91 -8.10
CA LYS A 22 -8.21 -4.53 -7.93
C LYS A 22 -8.62 -3.86 -9.23
N CYS A 23 -7.78 -3.93 -10.27
CA CYS A 23 -8.00 -3.20 -11.52
C CYS A 23 -8.33 -4.09 -12.72
N GLY A 24 -8.32 -5.42 -12.55
CA GLY A 24 -8.58 -6.37 -13.64
C GLY A 24 -7.51 -6.42 -14.73
N LYS A 25 -6.37 -5.71 -14.55
CA LYS A 25 -5.25 -5.77 -15.50
C LYS A 25 -4.71 -7.20 -15.57
N VAL A 26 -4.55 -7.73 -16.78
CA VAL A 26 -4.00 -9.06 -17.03
C VAL A 26 -2.58 -8.93 -17.57
N VAL A 27 -1.64 -9.65 -16.97
CA VAL A 27 -0.23 -9.74 -17.41
C VAL A 27 0.20 -11.20 -17.51
N HIS A 28 1.33 -11.53 -18.15
CA HIS A 28 1.78 -12.93 -18.17
C HIS A 28 2.23 -13.42 -16.80
N VAL A 29 1.99 -14.71 -16.54
CA VAL A 29 2.51 -15.45 -15.36
C VAL A 29 4.01 -15.69 -15.52
N ASN A 30 4.82 -14.64 -15.39
CA ASN A 30 6.28 -14.74 -15.38
C ASN A 30 6.90 -13.64 -14.52
N GLN A 31 8.16 -13.83 -14.14
CA GLN A 31 8.88 -12.90 -13.26
C GLN A 31 9.06 -11.52 -13.88
N LEU A 32 9.22 -11.41 -15.21
CA LEU A 32 9.41 -10.12 -15.89
C LEU A 32 8.14 -9.25 -15.87
N CYS A 33 6.96 -9.88 -15.86
CA CYS A 33 5.69 -9.18 -15.93
C CYS A 33 5.06 -8.90 -14.57
N THR A 34 5.45 -9.65 -13.54
CA THR A 34 4.81 -9.63 -12.21
C THR A 34 5.77 -9.31 -11.06
N ASP A 35 7.09 -9.33 -11.31
CA ASP A 35 8.14 -9.30 -10.27
C ASP A 35 8.06 -10.44 -9.23
N LEU A 36 7.30 -11.49 -9.52
CA LEU A 36 7.16 -12.65 -8.66
C LEU A 36 8.15 -13.74 -9.05
N SER A 37 8.81 -14.32 -8.04
CA SER A 37 9.64 -15.51 -8.22
C SER A 37 8.80 -16.73 -8.64
N SER A 38 9.46 -17.72 -9.24
CA SER A 38 8.81 -18.99 -9.62
C SER A 38 8.10 -19.68 -8.45
N LYS A 39 8.66 -19.58 -7.24
CA LYS A 39 8.05 -20.12 -6.01
C LYS A 39 6.76 -19.39 -5.64
N GLN A 40 6.75 -18.06 -5.72
CA GLN A 40 5.57 -17.24 -5.43
C GLN A 40 4.47 -17.47 -6.46
N LEU A 41 4.82 -17.54 -7.74
CA LEU A 41 3.87 -17.87 -8.82
C LEU A 41 3.26 -19.26 -8.62
N SER A 42 4.08 -20.24 -8.22
CA SER A 42 3.60 -21.59 -7.90
C SER A 42 2.68 -21.60 -6.68
N ALA A 43 3.02 -20.83 -5.64
CA ALA A 43 2.17 -20.70 -4.45
C ALA A 43 0.82 -20.07 -4.80
N LEU A 44 0.80 -18.98 -5.57
CA LEU A 44 -0.42 -18.34 -6.07
C LEU A 44 -1.28 -19.29 -6.89
N HIS A 45 -0.68 -20.08 -7.78
CA HIS A 45 -1.42 -21.04 -8.60
C HIS A 45 -2.05 -22.18 -7.79
N ASN A 46 -1.37 -22.64 -6.74
CA ASN A 46 -1.78 -23.83 -5.99
C ASN A 46 -2.63 -23.51 -4.74
N THR A 47 -2.82 -22.23 -4.43
CA THR A 47 -3.51 -21.79 -3.22
C THR A 47 -4.74 -20.97 -3.58
N GLU A 48 -5.93 -21.53 -3.35
CA GLU A 48 -7.20 -20.94 -3.81
C GLU A 48 -7.56 -19.59 -3.19
N ASN A 49 -6.97 -19.25 -2.04
CA ASN A 49 -7.26 -18.02 -1.29
C ASN A 49 -6.14 -16.97 -1.38
N LEU A 50 -5.16 -17.15 -2.28
CA LEU A 50 -4.17 -16.12 -2.56
C LEU A 50 -4.58 -15.33 -3.80
N GLU A 51 -4.68 -14.03 -3.63
CA GLU A 51 -4.95 -13.09 -4.73
C GLU A 51 -3.69 -12.32 -5.09
N TRP A 52 -3.58 -11.91 -6.35
CA TRP A 52 -2.51 -11.05 -6.83
C TRP A 52 -3.01 -9.64 -7.08
N THR A 53 -2.21 -8.66 -6.70
CA THR A 53 -2.43 -7.24 -6.97
C THR A 53 -1.21 -6.71 -7.74
N CYS A 54 -1.45 -5.99 -8.85
CA CYS A 54 -0.36 -5.41 -9.63
C CYS A 54 0.37 -4.31 -8.85
N GLN A 55 1.59 -3.99 -9.27
CA GLN A 55 2.45 -3.02 -8.60
C GLN A 55 1.81 -1.63 -8.50
N ASP A 56 1.07 -1.19 -9.53
CA ASP A 56 0.38 0.10 -9.54
C ASP A 56 -0.65 0.16 -8.41
N CYS A 57 -1.52 -0.85 -8.34
CA CYS A 57 -2.53 -0.94 -7.28
C CYS A 57 -1.97 -1.26 -5.90
N HIS A 58 -0.73 -1.78 -5.81
CA HIS A 58 -0.01 -1.97 -4.56
C HIS A 58 0.60 -0.66 -4.05
N LYS A 59 1.06 0.23 -4.94
CA LYS A 59 1.58 1.57 -4.57
C LYS A 59 0.47 2.47 -4.05
N GLU A 60 -0.73 2.37 -4.61
CA GLU A 60 -1.90 3.13 -4.16
C GLU A 60 -2.44 2.65 -2.82
N SER A 61 -2.24 1.38 -2.46
CA SER A 61 -2.59 0.93 -1.13
C SER A 61 -1.52 1.34 -0.12
N LEU A 62 -1.91 2.22 0.79
CA LEU A 62 -1.23 2.53 2.05
C LEU A 62 -1.17 1.26 2.93
N HIS A 63 -0.39 0.25 2.53
CA HIS A 63 -0.21 -0.94 3.36
C HIS A 63 0.60 -0.55 4.59
N ARG A 64 -0.06 -0.59 5.75
CA ARG A 64 0.63 -0.76 7.02
C ARG A 64 1.46 -2.04 6.91
N LYS A 65 2.78 -1.93 7.06
CA LYS A 65 3.63 -3.11 7.23
C LYS A 65 3.16 -3.81 8.51
N SER A 66 2.65 -5.04 8.40
CA SER A 66 2.21 -5.83 9.55
C SER A 66 3.38 -6.35 10.39
N PHE A 67 4.59 -6.27 9.84
CA PHE A 67 5.83 -6.59 10.53
C PHE A 67 6.41 -5.31 11.12
N ILE A 68 6.57 -5.31 12.45
CA ILE A 68 7.40 -4.34 13.16
C ILE A 68 8.79 -4.97 13.21
N ILE A 69 9.74 -4.37 12.50
CA ILE A 69 11.15 -4.72 12.64
C ILE A 69 11.69 -3.74 13.69
N PRO A 70 12.08 -4.20 14.89
CA PRO A 70 12.79 -3.35 15.84
C PRO A 70 14.07 -2.85 15.17
N GLU A 71 14.39 -1.56 15.34
CA GLU A 71 15.69 -1.04 14.91
C GLU A 71 16.77 -1.76 15.71
N ASP A 72 17.58 -2.58 15.05
CA ASP A 72 18.86 -3.00 15.61
C ASP A 72 19.75 -1.74 15.63
N ASP A 73 20.32 -1.46 16.79
CA ASP A 73 21.13 -0.28 17.14
C ASP A 73 22.52 -0.36 16.48
N ASP A 74 22.56 -0.56 15.15
CA ASP A 74 23.78 -0.50 14.35
C ASP A 74 23.62 0.57 13.26
N ASP A 75 24.31 1.67 13.55
CA ASP A 75 24.75 2.78 12.71
C ASP A 75 25.00 2.36 11.24
N ASP A 76 24.05 2.64 10.34
CA ASP A 76 24.34 2.94 8.93
C ASP A 76 23.13 3.61 8.24
N THR A 77 23.23 4.93 8.19
CA THR A 77 22.64 5.89 7.23
C THR A 77 21.85 5.30 6.05
N ASP A 78 20.52 5.31 6.14
CA ASP A 78 19.67 5.43 4.94
C ASP A 78 18.47 6.34 5.24
N GLU A 79 18.59 7.57 4.74
CA GLU A 79 17.56 8.60 4.74
C GLU A 79 16.33 8.11 3.97
N ASN A 80 15.37 7.50 4.65
CA ASN A 80 14.03 7.31 4.07
C ASN A 80 12.95 7.85 5.00
N GLN A 81 12.76 9.17 4.86
CA GLN A 81 11.59 9.96 5.20
C GLN A 81 10.44 9.16 5.85
N MET A 82 10.47 9.10 7.18
CA MET A 82 9.25 8.91 7.95
C MET A 82 8.28 10.01 7.53
N GLY A 83 7.18 9.63 6.87
CA GLY A 83 6.12 10.55 6.47
C GLY A 83 5.58 11.32 7.67
N GLU A 84 6.06 12.55 7.83
CA GLU A 84 5.62 13.55 8.80
C GLU A 84 4.24 14.13 8.41
N SER A 85 3.30 13.28 7.97
CA SER A 85 2.01 13.75 7.45
C SER A 85 0.82 13.46 8.40
N GLY A 86 1.05 12.77 9.52
CA GLY A 86 0.01 12.45 10.50
C GLY A 86 -0.08 13.39 11.72
N SER A 87 1.01 14.06 12.08
CA SER A 87 1.10 14.83 13.34
C SER A 87 0.33 16.16 13.28
N ALA A 88 0.38 16.86 12.15
CA ALA A 88 -0.30 18.14 11.97
C ALA A 88 -1.83 18.02 11.97
N ALA A 89 -2.38 16.95 11.37
CA ALA A 89 -3.82 16.71 11.31
C ALA A 89 -4.43 16.41 12.69
N MET A 90 -3.72 15.64 13.52
CA MET A 90 -4.15 15.34 14.90
C MET A 90 -4.14 16.59 15.78
N SER A 91 -3.11 17.43 15.65
CA SER A 91 -2.98 18.66 16.42
C SER A 91 -4.10 19.66 16.14
N LYS A 92 -4.57 19.73 14.90
CA LYS A 92 -5.71 20.56 14.49
C LYS A 92 -7.03 20.04 15.08
N LEU A 93 -7.29 18.73 14.95
CA LEU A 93 -8.47 18.09 15.54
C LEU A 93 -8.58 18.33 17.06
N LEU A 94 -7.49 18.18 17.80
CA LEU A 94 -7.47 18.43 19.26
C LEU A 94 -7.72 19.91 19.61
N SER A 95 -7.23 20.83 18.78
CA SER A 95 -7.45 22.28 18.96
C SER A 95 -8.90 22.67 18.69
N ASP A 96 -9.52 22.09 17.66
CA ASP A 96 -10.92 22.34 17.31
C ASP A 96 -11.85 21.81 18.43
N ILE A 97 -11.60 20.58 18.92
CA ILE A 97 -12.32 20.00 20.07
C ILE A 97 -12.17 20.87 21.32
N SER A 98 -10.95 21.35 21.62
CA SER A 98 -10.71 22.20 22.79
C SER A 98 -11.49 23.52 22.71
N THR A 99 -11.70 24.05 21.51
CA THR A 99 -12.42 25.29 21.28
C THR A 99 -13.91 25.10 21.48
N GLU A 100 -14.51 24.07 20.87
CA GLU A 100 -15.94 23.77 21.01
C GLU A 100 -16.35 23.49 22.47
N VAL A 101 -15.51 22.75 23.21
CA VAL A 101 -15.76 22.47 24.63
C VAL A 101 -15.75 23.76 25.46
N LYS A 102 -14.81 24.67 25.20
CA LYS A 102 -14.76 25.97 25.90
C LYS A 102 -15.97 26.84 25.59
N GLU A 103 -16.45 26.83 24.35
CA GLU A 103 -17.64 27.59 23.96
C GLU A 103 -18.91 27.01 24.59
N ALA A 104 -19.05 25.68 24.61
CA ALA A 104 -20.18 25.00 25.26
C ALA A 104 -20.23 25.32 26.76
N VAL A 105 -19.09 25.22 27.46
CA VAL A 105 -19.00 25.56 28.89
C VAL A 105 -19.33 27.02 29.14
N LYS A 106 -18.81 27.96 28.34
CA LYS A 106 -19.15 29.38 28.47
C LYS A 106 -20.64 29.65 28.24
N LYS A 107 -21.25 28.94 27.28
CA LYS A 107 -22.67 29.09 26.96
C LYS A 107 -23.57 28.55 28.08
N GLU A 108 -23.18 27.46 28.73
CA GLU A 108 -23.88 26.95 29.92
C GLU A 108 -23.70 27.83 31.15
N TRP A 109 -22.56 28.53 31.28
CA TRP A 109 -22.31 29.46 32.40
C TRP A 109 -22.92 30.86 32.22
N LEU A 110 -23.44 31.18 31.02
CA LEU A 110 -24.12 32.45 30.70
C LEU A 110 -25.66 32.32 30.60
N LEU A 111 -26.20 31.16 31.01
CA LEU A 111 -27.62 30.92 31.32
C LEU A 111 -27.83 30.94 32.85
#